data_AF-Q08PB6-F1
#
_entry.id   AF-Q08PB6-F1
#
_cell.length_a   1.000
_cell.length_b   1.000
_cell.length_c   1.000
_cell.angle_alpha   90.00
_cell.angle_beta   90.00
_cell.angle_gamma   90.00
#
_symmetry.space_group_name_H-M   'P 1'
#
loop_
_entity.id
_entity.type
_entity.pdbx_description
1 polymer ?
#
loop_
_entity_poly.entity_id
_entity_poly.type
_entity_poly.pdbx_seq_one_letter_code
_entity_poly.pdbx_strand_id
1 'polypeptide(L)'
;RHDKLPLHEVIFNTTEFHSGLDFRFRRSAPSQAILGNGRHRVPRSVAQHIRLADMVAASSCFPGGFEPLIFPQQFHWPQSYPLPAALQELGADFAHGLPLMDGGIYDNQGIDSLLLAFKTRTPPTLIISDVSTESSELYNVPKNPTSRGWVTLQGVSWMGWGLFFLALVSALILAWSGAAAARAGDWKWQDYFLYLVPSVLSASVAAGLFWVRRRLNDVNALLRKQMEVDAWPSFRKLTVNEFSQMLVLRIGSLLALTSSVFMKRVRGLIFKNLYRTSEYTGRRISNLISKLSTEDAPLFAEYPWIQPKPHLVKLGQQASQMATTLWFTQDDQFVTVESAGEATLCYVLLRHILKQHKGRYETAGLPLFDLFERLRKEWAVFNQEASVSGVQPKVAA
;
A
#
# COMPACT_ATOMS: atom_id res chain seq x y z
N ARG A 1 9.51 11.56 36.96
CA ARG A 1 9.68 12.49 35.82
C ARG A 1 9.59 11.62 34.58
N HIS A 2 8.50 11.69 33.81
CA HIS A 2 8.44 10.99 32.53
C HIS A 2 9.40 11.70 31.57
N ASP A 3 10.42 10.99 31.09
CA ASP A 3 11.29 11.45 30.01
C ASP A 3 10.42 11.74 28.80
N LYS A 4 10.11 13.01 28.59
CA LYS A 4 9.42 13.46 27.39
C LYS A 4 10.37 13.15 26.23
N LEU A 5 9.94 12.30 25.30
CA LEU A 5 10.63 12.10 24.03
C LEU A 5 11.03 13.48 23.47
N PRO A 6 12.32 13.73 23.18
CA PRO A 6 12.84 15.05 22.80
C PRO A 6 12.38 15.52 21.41
N LEU A 7 11.47 14.77 20.78
CA LEU A 7 10.90 15.11 19.48
C LEU A 7 10.08 16.40 19.60
N HIS A 8 10.31 17.39 18.75
CA HIS A 8 9.47 18.59 18.69
C HIS A 8 8.23 18.38 17.82
N GLU A 9 8.36 17.48 16.83
CA GLU A 9 7.31 17.11 15.91
C GLU A 9 7.29 15.61 15.69
N VAL A 10 6.08 15.07 15.60
CA VAL A 10 5.79 13.70 15.14
C VAL A 10 4.57 13.81 14.25
N ILE A 11 4.63 13.26 13.03
CA ILE A 11 3.55 13.37 12.05
C ILE A 11 3.34 12.01 11.39
N PHE A 12 2.09 11.53 11.40
CA PHE A 12 1.63 10.39 10.61
C PHE A 12 0.67 10.91 9.54
N ASN A 13 1.05 10.71 8.29
CA ASN A 13 0.28 11.16 7.14
C ASN A 13 -0.81 10.13 6.81
N THR A 14 -2.00 10.61 6.51
CA THR A 14 -3.07 9.84 5.88
C THR A 14 -3.65 10.64 4.75
N THR A 15 -4.33 9.96 3.83
CA THR A 15 -5.08 10.60 2.74
C THR A 15 -6.56 10.52 3.06
N GLU A 16 -7.21 11.68 3.15
CA GLU A 16 -8.64 11.82 3.39
C GLU A 16 -9.41 11.65 2.06
N PHE A 17 -10.32 10.68 2.00
CA PHE A 17 -10.88 10.22 0.73
C PHE A 17 -12.08 11.00 0.18
N HIS A 18 -12.76 11.84 0.98
CA HIS A 18 -13.81 12.70 0.44
C HIS A 18 -13.25 13.81 -0.44
N SER A 19 -12.10 14.38 -0.06
CA SER A 19 -11.51 15.53 -0.75
C SER A 19 -10.14 15.28 -1.37
N GLY A 20 -9.52 14.13 -1.09
CA GLY A 20 -8.17 13.80 -1.56
C GLY A 20 -7.08 14.66 -0.92
N LEU A 21 -7.39 15.31 0.22
CA LEU A 21 -6.44 16.11 0.97
C LEU A 21 -5.65 15.24 1.93
N ASP A 22 -4.48 15.70 2.33
CA ASP A 22 -3.81 15.10 3.47
C ASP A 22 -4.62 15.26 4.75
N PHE A 23 -4.44 14.33 5.66
CA PHE A 23 -4.93 14.39 7.03
C PHE A 23 -3.82 13.91 7.94
N ARG A 24 -3.39 14.78 8.86
CA ARG A 24 -2.14 14.61 9.61
C ARG A 24 -2.47 14.39 11.08
N PHE A 25 -2.20 13.19 11.57
CA PHE A 25 -2.09 12.98 13.02
C PHE A 25 -0.73 13.51 13.43
N ARG A 26 -0.70 14.56 14.25
CA ARG A 26 0.57 15.18 14.65
C ARG A 26 0.62 15.47 16.13
N ARG A 27 1.82 15.39 16.69
CA ARG A 27 2.14 15.98 18.00
C ARG A 27 3.16 17.08 17.77
N SER A 28 2.74 18.29 18.08
CA SER A 28 3.48 19.50 17.71
C SER A 28 3.73 20.40 18.89
N ALA A 29 4.98 20.85 19.03
CA ALA A 29 5.38 21.80 20.05
C ALA A 29 4.61 23.14 19.96
N PRO A 30 4.41 23.77 18.77
CA PRO A 30 3.56 24.96 18.67
C PRO A 30 2.10 24.61 18.92
N SER A 31 1.43 25.26 19.88
CA SER A 31 0.03 24.98 20.25
C SER A 31 -0.97 25.24 19.11
N GLN A 32 -0.65 26.18 18.22
CA GLN A 32 -1.48 26.59 17.08
C GLN A 32 -1.41 25.65 15.87
N ALA A 33 -0.59 24.61 15.93
CA ALA A 33 -0.51 23.63 14.84
C ALA A 33 -1.87 22.97 14.56
N ILE A 34 -2.29 22.99 13.30
CA ILE A 34 -3.53 22.36 12.83
C ILE A 34 -3.33 20.84 12.79
N LEU A 35 -4.16 20.13 13.56
CA LEU A 35 -4.28 18.67 13.57
C LEU A 35 -5.40 18.24 12.59
N GLY A 36 -5.23 17.10 11.93
CA GLY A 36 -6.09 16.71 10.82
C GLY A 36 -5.73 17.52 9.58
N ASN A 37 -6.69 18.26 9.03
CA ASN A 37 -6.46 19.13 7.88
C ASN A 37 -7.28 20.43 7.91
N GLY A 38 -7.21 21.20 6.82
CA GLY A 38 -7.89 22.49 6.73
C GLY A 38 -9.42 22.41 6.79
N ARG A 39 -10.01 21.27 6.37
CA ARG A 39 -11.46 21.01 6.36
C ARG A 39 -11.92 20.26 7.60
N HIS A 40 -11.22 19.19 7.97
CA HIS A 40 -11.50 18.31 9.09
C HIS A 40 -10.44 18.50 10.17
N ARG A 41 -10.73 19.34 11.16
CA ARG A 41 -9.81 19.68 12.25
C ARG A 41 -10.03 18.78 13.45
N VAL A 42 -8.94 18.31 14.05
CA VAL A 42 -8.99 17.52 15.29
C VAL A 42 -8.59 18.41 16.47
N PRO A 43 -9.42 18.59 17.50
CA PRO A 43 -9.01 19.30 18.70
C PRO A 43 -7.85 18.58 19.41
N ARG A 44 -6.94 19.34 20.05
CA ARG A 44 -5.84 18.74 20.83
C ARG A 44 -6.31 17.85 21.97
N SER A 45 -7.42 18.23 22.60
CA SER A 45 -8.10 17.48 23.66
C SER A 45 -8.52 16.10 23.19
N VAL A 46 -8.93 15.96 21.93
CA VAL A 46 -9.25 14.67 21.30
C VAL A 46 -7.98 13.94 20.86
N ALA A 47 -7.05 14.65 20.20
CA ALA A 47 -5.87 14.04 19.57
C ALA A 47 -4.97 13.28 20.55
N GLN A 48 -4.87 13.73 21.80
CA GLN A 48 -4.09 13.06 22.85
C GLN A 48 -4.62 11.67 23.25
N HIS A 49 -5.88 11.36 22.92
CA HIS A 49 -6.51 10.07 23.22
C HIS A 49 -6.46 9.09 22.05
N ILE A 50 -6.02 9.54 20.87
CA ILE A 50 -5.89 8.69 19.69
C ILE A 50 -4.66 7.80 19.86
N ARG A 51 -4.85 6.48 19.70
CA ARG A 51 -3.78 5.51 19.85
C ARG A 51 -2.81 5.59 18.67
N LEU A 52 -1.51 5.58 18.96
CA LEU A 52 -0.44 5.54 17.95
C LEU A 52 -0.62 4.40 16.95
N ALA A 53 -1.04 3.22 17.43
CA ALA A 53 -1.29 2.05 16.58
C ALA A 53 -2.35 2.32 15.52
N ASP A 54 -3.43 3.03 15.85
CA ASP A 54 -4.49 3.35 14.88
C ASP A 54 -4.03 4.44 13.89
N MET A 55 -3.20 5.39 14.33
CA MET A 55 -2.58 6.39 13.44
C MET A 55 -1.68 5.72 12.40
N VAL A 56 -0.85 4.77 12.82
CA VAL A 56 0.03 4.00 11.93
C VAL A 56 -0.80 3.10 11.01
N ALA A 57 -1.83 2.43 11.52
CA ALA A 57 -2.72 1.61 10.71
C ALA A 57 -3.40 2.42 9.60
N ALA A 58 -3.93 3.60 9.93
CA ALA A 58 -4.50 4.51 8.92
C ALA A 58 -3.45 4.97 7.90
N SER A 59 -2.25 5.30 8.38
CA SER A 59 -1.12 5.77 7.55
C SER A 59 -0.60 4.71 6.58
N SER A 60 -0.87 3.43 6.83
CA SER A 60 -0.40 2.29 6.03
C SER A 60 -1.53 1.51 5.34
N CYS A 61 -2.73 2.10 5.29
CA CYS A 61 -3.92 1.48 4.70
C CYS A 61 -3.91 1.61 3.16
N PHE A 62 -3.07 0.81 2.50
CA PHE A 62 -2.81 0.99 1.06
C PHE A 62 -3.97 0.47 0.17
N PRO A 63 -4.29 1.18 -0.93
CA PRO A 63 -5.37 0.80 -1.83
C PRO A 63 -5.18 -0.60 -2.44
N GLY A 64 -6.28 -1.36 -2.49
CA GLY A 64 -6.33 -2.71 -3.05
C GLY A 64 -5.94 -3.83 -2.08
N GLY A 65 -5.27 -3.50 -0.97
CA GLY A 65 -5.01 -4.44 0.13
C GLY A 65 -5.98 -4.29 1.29
N PHE A 66 -6.42 -3.06 1.59
CA PHE A 66 -7.33 -2.75 2.70
C PHE A 66 -8.45 -1.78 2.28
N GLU A 67 -9.57 -1.82 2.99
CA GLU A 67 -10.58 -0.76 2.95
C GLU A 67 -10.15 0.45 3.78
N PRO A 68 -10.60 1.68 3.44
CA PRO A 68 -10.31 2.87 4.24
C PRO A 68 -10.63 2.68 5.73
N LEU A 69 -9.75 3.15 6.61
CA LEU A 69 -10.02 3.19 8.04
C LEU A 69 -10.88 4.41 8.38
N ILE A 70 -12.03 4.19 9.00
CA ILE A 70 -13.04 5.23 9.25
C ILE A 70 -12.79 5.91 10.60
N PHE A 71 -12.26 7.12 10.57
CA PHE A 71 -12.03 7.95 11.75
C PHE A 71 -13.26 8.81 12.10
N PRO A 72 -13.68 8.93 13.37
CA PRO A 72 -13.16 8.29 14.58
C PRO A 72 -13.78 6.92 14.93
N GLN A 73 -14.78 6.44 14.17
CA GLN A 73 -15.65 5.34 14.57
C GLN A 73 -14.92 3.99 14.73
N GLN A 74 -13.93 3.72 13.89
CA GLN A 74 -13.15 2.48 13.92
C GLN A 74 -11.86 2.59 14.75
N PHE A 75 -11.61 3.74 15.38
CA PHE A 75 -10.45 3.94 16.24
C PHE A 75 -10.72 3.43 17.66
N HIS A 76 -9.65 3.02 18.34
CA HIS A 76 -9.71 2.57 19.72
C HIS A 76 -9.69 3.78 20.67
N TRP A 77 -10.76 3.91 21.46
CA TRP A 77 -10.92 4.97 22.45
C TRP A 77 -10.75 4.43 23.87
N PRO A 78 -10.02 5.10 24.77
CA PRO A 78 -9.86 4.65 26.15
C PRO A 78 -11.18 4.73 26.91
N GLN A 79 -11.37 3.89 27.92
CA GLN A 79 -12.60 3.87 28.72
C GLN A 79 -12.91 5.24 29.37
N SER A 80 -11.87 6.00 29.74
CA SER A 80 -12.00 7.35 30.30
C SER A 80 -12.38 8.42 29.28
N TYR A 81 -12.26 8.14 27.98
CA TYR A 81 -12.59 9.06 26.90
C TYR A 81 -13.20 8.28 25.72
N PRO A 82 -14.45 7.80 25.86
CA PRO A 82 -15.08 6.93 24.88
C PRO A 82 -15.49 7.69 23.60
N LEU A 83 -15.78 6.95 22.53
CA LEU A 83 -16.18 7.50 21.22
C LEU A 83 -17.27 8.59 21.28
N PRO A 84 -18.35 8.49 22.09
CA PRO A 84 -19.34 9.56 22.18
C PRO A 84 -18.77 10.89 22.67
N ALA A 85 -17.82 10.86 23.62
CA ALA A 85 -17.13 12.07 24.08
C ALA A 85 -16.23 12.65 22.98
N ALA A 86 -15.51 11.78 22.26
CA ALA A 86 -14.71 12.19 21.11
C ALA A 86 -15.56 12.86 20.02
N LEU A 87 -16.69 12.25 19.65
CA LEU A 87 -17.62 12.78 18.64
C LEU A 87 -18.24 14.12 19.06
N GLN A 88 -18.54 14.30 20.35
CA GLN A 88 -19.06 15.57 20.86
C GLN A 88 -18.08 16.72 20.64
N GLU A 89 -16.78 16.50 20.87
CA GLU A 89 -15.75 17.51 20.66
C GLU A 89 -15.35 17.67 19.19
N LEU A 90 -15.37 16.59 18.41
CA LEU A 90 -15.08 16.61 16.97
C LEU A 90 -16.17 17.31 16.15
N GLY A 91 -17.43 17.19 16.58
CA GLY A 91 -18.57 17.83 15.92
C GLY A 91 -19.13 17.06 14.72
N ALA A 92 -20.09 17.70 14.03
CA ALA A 92 -20.91 17.08 12.99
C ALA A 92 -20.11 16.56 11.78
N ASP A 93 -18.97 17.19 11.47
CA ASP A 93 -18.11 16.81 10.34
C ASP A 93 -17.57 15.39 10.44
N PHE A 94 -17.56 14.82 11.65
CA PHE A 94 -17.08 13.47 11.93
C PHE A 94 -18.21 12.49 12.26
N ALA A 95 -19.48 12.93 12.27
CA ALA A 95 -20.62 12.11 12.70
C ALA A 95 -20.80 10.85 11.84
N HIS A 96 -20.58 10.98 10.53
CA HIS A 96 -20.67 9.87 9.56
C HIS A 96 -19.33 9.19 9.28
N GLY A 97 -18.26 9.63 9.96
CA GLY A 97 -16.92 9.12 9.79
C GLY A 97 -16.19 9.68 8.58
N LEU A 98 -14.88 9.66 8.69
CA LEU A 98 -13.93 10.19 7.73
C LEU A 98 -13.07 9.03 7.21
N PRO A 99 -13.19 8.65 5.93
CA PRO A 99 -12.41 7.57 5.35
C PRO A 99 -10.95 8.03 5.18
N LEU A 100 -10.05 7.38 5.90
CA LEU A 100 -8.61 7.62 5.83
C LEU A 100 -7.92 6.43 5.16
N MET A 101 -6.97 6.73 4.29
CA MET A 101 -6.14 5.76 3.59
C MET A 101 -4.66 6.12 3.73
N ASP A 102 -3.81 5.24 3.20
CA ASP A 102 -2.36 5.36 3.20
C ASP A 102 -1.87 6.78 2.87
N GLY A 103 -0.94 7.27 3.70
CA GLY A 103 -0.37 8.60 3.56
C GLY A 103 0.48 8.76 2.31
N GLY A 104 0.98 7.65 1.75
CA GLY A 104 1.76 7.62 0.52
C GLY A 104 1.02 8.03 -0.73
N ILE A 105 -0.31 7.93 -0.72
CA ILE A 105 -1.15 8.45 -1.80
C ILE A 105 -0.95 9.95 -1.99
N TYR A 106 -0.80 10.69 -0.89
CA TYR A 106 -0.61 12.13 -0.90
C TYR A 106 0.87 12.54 -0.77
N ASP A 107 1.58 12.02 0.24
CA ASP A 107 2.96 12.36 0.57
C ASP A 107 3.68 11.18 1.24
N ASN A 108 4.20 10.28 0.40
CA ASN A 108 4.92 9.06 0.79
C ASN A 108 6.17 9.29 1.63
N GLN A 109 6.70 10.51 1.66
CA GLN A 109 7.98 10.78 2.31
C GLN A 109 7.83 11.75 3.49
N GLY A 110 6.60 12.22 3.76
CA GLY A 110 6.35 13.21 4.79
C GLY A 110 6.99 14.57 4.52
N ILE A 111 7.44 14.83 3.28
CA ILE A 111 8.18 16.05 2.95
C ILE A 111 7.25 17.26 3.05
N ASP A 112 6.06 17.20 2.45
CA ASP A 112 5.12 18.32 2.47
C ASP A 112 4.67 18.63 3.90
N SER A 113 4.47 17.58 4.71
CA SER A 113 4.18 17.71 6.14
C SER A 113 5.31 18.41 6.91
N LEU A 114 6.57 18.07 6.63
CA LEU A 114 7.74 18.73 7.24
C LEU A 114 7.89 20.18 6.78
N LEU A 115 7.70 20.45 5.48
CA LEU A 115 7.74 21.79 4.92
C LEU A 115 6.68 22.69 5.57
N LEU A 116 5.48 22.16 5.80
CA LEU A 116 4.42 22.87 6.50
C LEU A 116 4.75 23.11 7.98
N ALA A 117 5.27 22.10 8.68
CA ALA A 117 5.60 22.19 10.10
C ALA A 117 6.74 23.18 10.39
N PHE A 118 7.71 23.27 9.49
CA PHE A 118 8.91 24.09 9.65
C PHE A 118 8.99 25.29 8.71
N LYS A 119 7.83 25.81 8.27
CA LYS A 119 7.73 27.04 7.48
C LYS A 119 8.25 28.23 8.28
N THR A 120 9.55 28.46 8.22
CA THR A 120 10.30 29.44 9.02
C THR A 120 11.31 30.16 8.13
N ARG A 121 11.76 31.36 8.56
CA ARG A 121 12.79 32.13 7.82
C ARG A 121 14.14 31.42 7.72
N THR A 122 14.40 30.45 8.60
CA THR A 122 15.65 29.66 8.64
C THR A 122 15.29 28.19 8.73
N PRO A 123 15.03 27.52 7.60
CA PRO A 123 14.55 26.14 7.61
C PRO A 123 15.60 25.17 8.17
N PRO A 124 15.17 24.10 8.87
CA PRO A 124 16.08 23.08 9.37
C PRO A 124 16.71 22.27 8.23
N THR A 125 17.78 21.53 8.54
CA THR A 125 18.28 20.49 7.65
C THR A 125 17.27 19.35 7.59
N LEU A 126 16.87 18.96 6.39
CA LEU A 126 15.97 17.84 6.13
C LEU A 126 16.77 16.62 5.70
N ILE A 127 16.56 15.52 6.41
CA ILE A 127 17.06 14.19 6.04
C ILE A 127 15.84 13.36 5.66
N ILE A 128 15.81 12.90 4.41
CA ILE A 128 14.68 12.14 3.87
C ILE A 128 15.13 10.69 3.70
N SER A 129 14.65 9.82 4.57
CA SER A 129 14.91 8.40 4.52
C SER A 129 13.84 7.69 3.71
N ASP A 130 14.25 6.88 2.72
CA ASP A 130 13.33 6.10 1.88
C ASP A 130 13.92 4.72 1.61
N VAL A 131 13.09 3.70 1.76
CA VAL A 131 13.42 2.28 1.54
C VAL A 131 12.91 1.77 0.20
N SER A 132 12.46 2.66 -0.69
CA SER A 132 11.83 2.27 -1.95
C SER A 132 12.74 1.40 -2.81
N THR A 133 12.17 0.35 -3.38
CA THR A 133 12.84 -0.53 -4.33
C THR A 133 13.09 0.20 -5.66
N GLU A 134 14.28 0.02 -6.24
CA GLU A 134 14.60 0.49 -7.59
C GLU A 134 14.08 -0.51 -8.63
N SER A 135 12.76 -0.66 -8.75
CA SER A 135 12.20 -1.42 -9.87
C SER A 135 12.20 -0.56 -11.15
N SER A 136 12.87 -1.08 -12.19
CA SER A 136 12.85 -0.52 -13.54
C SER A 136 11.47 -0.63 -14.19
N GLU A 137 10.73 -1.70 -13.87
CA GLU A 137 9.42 -2.02 -14.44
C GLU A 137 8.34 -1.99 -13.35
N LEU A 138 7.36 -1.09 -13.51
CA LEU A 138 6.26 -0.93 -12.53
C LEU A 138 5.03 -1.77 -12.87
N TYR A 139 4.92 -2.22 -14.12
CA TYR A 139 3.85 -3.07 -14.60
C TYR A 139 4.35 -3.88 -15.80
N ASN A 140 4.24 -5.20 -15.69
CA ASN A 140 4.65 -6.12 -16.73
C ASN A 140 3.43 -6.79 -17.35
N VAL A 141 3.38 -6.76 -18.68
CA VAL A 141 2.34 -7.45 -19.44
C VAL A 141 2.65 -8.95 -19.42
N PRO A 142 1.66 -9.83 -19.10
CA PRO A 142 1.82 -11.27 -19.21
C PRO A 142 2.30 -11.70 -20.60
N LYS A 143 3.10 -12.77 -20.68
CA LYS A 143 3.71 -13.26 -21.94
C LYS A 143 2.71 -13.60 -23.05
N ASN A 144 1.44 -13.88 -22.71
CA ASN A 144 0.37 -14.20 -23.66
C ASN A 144 -0.93 -13.47 -23.29
N PRO A 145 -1.04 -12.15 -23.54
CA PRO A 145 -2.18 -11.35 -23.07
C PRO A 145 -3.47 -11.57 -23.88
N THR A 146 -3.40 -12.35 -24.97
CA THR A 146 -4.50 -12.59 -25.91
C THR A 146 -4.60 -14.06 -26.29
N SER A 147 -4.41 -14.98 -25.34
CA SER A 147 -4.56 -16.40 -25.68
C SER A 147 -6.03 -16.74 -25.88
N ARG A 148 -6.33 -17.36 -27.03
CA ARG A 148 -7.69 -17.76 -27.36
C ARG A 148 -8.04 -19.09 -26.72
N GLY A 149 -9.16 -19.09 -26.01
CA GLY A 149 -9.82 -20.33 -25.62
C GLY A 149 -10.58 -20.95 -26.79
N TRP A 150 -11.16 -22.12 -26.54
CA TRP A 150 -12.00 -22.84 -27.51
C TRP A 150 -13.51 -22.56 -27.30
N VAL A 151 -13.89 -22.01 -26.14
CA VAL A 151 -15.28 -21.73 -25.78
C VAL A 151 -15.52 -20.22 -25.71
N THR A 152 -16.51 -19.73 -26.47
CA THR A 152 -16.99 -18.35 -26.41
C THR A 152 -17.99 -18.14 -25.28
N LEU A 153 -18.11 -16.91 -24.77
CA LEU A 153 -19.14 -16.55 -23.79
C LEU A 153 -20.55 -16.80 -24.34
N GLN A 154 -20.76 -16.56 -25.64
CA GLN A 154 -21.98 -16.97 -26.32
C GLN A 154 -22.15 -18.49 -26.32
N GLY A 155 -21.08 -19.25 -26.59
CA GLY A 155 -21.06 -20.72 -26.50
C GLY A 155 -21.47 -21.23 -25.11
N VAL A 156 -20.90 -20.66 -24.04
CA VAL A 156 -21.31 -20.97 -22.64
C VAL A 156 -22.80 -20.68 -22.44
N SER A 157 -23.30 -19.54 -22.94
CA SER A 157 -24.73 -19.22 -22.83
C SER A 157 -25.61 -20.21 -23.57
N TRP A 158 -25.19 -20.72 -24.74
CA TRP A 158 -25.92 -21.75 -25.49
C TRP A 158 -25.89 -23.10 -24.78
N MET A 159 -24.73 -23.51 -24.26
CA MET A 159 -24.60 -24.73 -23.46
C MET A 159 -25.49 -24.68 -22.21
N GLY A 160 -25.55 -23.53 -21.53
CA GLY A 160 -26.42 -23.31 -20.38
C GLY A 160 -27.91 -23.43 -20.74
N TRP A 161 -28.33 -22.90 -21.89
CA TRP A 161 -29.69 -23.09 -22.40
C TRP A 161 -29.98 -24.56 -22.76
N GLY A 162 -29.03 -25.23 -23.43
CA GLY A 162 -29.15 -26.65 -23.75
C GLY A 162 -29.33 -27.52 -22.50
N LEU A 163 -28.49 -27.30 -21.48
CA LEU A 163 -28.59 -27.96 -20.19
C LEU A 163 -29.89 -27.64 -19.45
N PHE A 164 -30.35 -26.38 -19.52
CA PHE A 164 -31.64 -25.98 -18.93
C PHE A 164 -32.81 -26.74 -19.55
N PHE A 165 -32.91 -26.76 -20.88
CA PHE A 165 -33.98 -27.47 -21.57
C PHE A 165 -33.89 -28.98 -21.37
N LEU A 166 -32.68 -29.54 -21.41
CA LEU A 166 -32.47 -30.97 -21.14
C LEU A 166 -32.92 -31.34 -19.72
N ALA A 167 -32.51 -30.57 -18.71
CA ALA A 167 -32.90 -30.80 -17.32
C ALA A 167 -34.41 -30.64 -17.11
N LEU A 168 -35.02 -29.63 -17.74
CA LEU A 168 -36.47 -29.40 -17.69
C LEU A 168 -37.25 -30.54 -18.32
N VAL A 169 -36.86 -30.97 -19.53
CA VAL A 169 -37.51 -32.09 -20.24
C VAL A 169 -37.33 -33.39 -19.45
N SER A 170 -36.14 -33.67 -18.94
CA SER A 170 -35.89 -34.84 -18.08
C SER A 170 -36.77 -34.82 -16.83
N ALA A 171 -36.90 -33.67 -16.16
CA ALA A 171 -37.78 -33.52 -15.00
C ALA A 171 -39.25 -33.79 -15.36
N LEU A 172 -39.72 -33.29 -16.50
CA LEU A 172 -41.10 -33.50 -16.96
C LEU A 172 -41.37 -34.96 -17.35
N ILE A 173 -40.43 -35.62 -18.04
CA ILE A 173 -40.55 -37.03 -18.43
C ILE A 173 -40.58 -37.92 -17.19
N LEU A 174 -39.66 -37.71 -16.24
CA LEU A 174 -39.59 -38.49 -15.01
C LEU A 174 -40.80 -38.28 -14.10
N ALA A 175 -41.29 -37.03 -14.02
CA ALA A 175 -42.53 -36.73 -13.29
C ALA A 175 -43.75 -37.39 -13.96
N TRP A 176 -43.81 -37.38 -15.29
CA TRP A 176 -44.87 -38.04 -16.05
C TRP A 176 -44.85 -39.56 -15.88
N SER A 177 -43.68 -40.19 -16.02
CA SER A 177 -43.51 -41.64 -15.85
C SER A 177 -43.80 -42.07 -14.41
N GLY A 178 -43.37 -41.29 -13.43
CA GLY A 178 -43.71 -41.51 -12.02
C GLY A 178 -45.22 -41.40 -11.77
N ALA A 179 -45.88 -40.38 -12.32
CA ALA A 179 -47.33 -40.23 -12.20
C ALA A 179 -48.10 -41.38 -12.90
N ALA A 180 -47.61 -41.88 -14.03
CA ALA A 180 -48.19 -43.03 -14.70
C ALA A 180 -48.05 -44.33 -13.87
N ALA A 181 -46.86 -44.58 -13.31
CA ALA A 181 -46.62 -45.73 -12.43
C ALA A 181 -47.48 -45.67 -11.16
N ALA A 182 -47.62 -44.49 -10.55
CA ALA A 182 -48.49 -44.29 -9.39
C ALA A 182 -49.98 -44.54 -9.72
N ARG A 183 -50.45 -44.12 -10.91
CA ARG A 183 -51.82 -44.36 -11.38
C ARG A 183 -52.10 -45.84 -11.69
N ALA A 184 -51.08 -46.59 -12.11
CA ALA A 184 -51.20 -48.03 -12.36
C ALA A 184 -51.32 -48.87 -11.07
N GLY A 185 -51.04 -48.28 -9.90
CA GLY A 185 -51.18 -48.94 -8.60
C GLY A 185 -49.96 -49.75 -8.13
N ASP A 186 -48.87 -49.78 -8.91
CA ASP A 186 -47.68 -50.60 -8.66
C ASP A 186 -46.55 -49.90 -7.89
N TRP A 187 -46.86 -48.82 -7.16
CA TRP A 187 -45.83 -47.97 -6.52
C TRP A 187 -45.10 -48.67 -5.38
N LYS A 188 -43.78 -48.83 -5.53
CA LYS A 188 -42.86 -49.40 -4.54
C LYS A 188 -41.90 -48.34 -4.02
N TRP A 189 -41.23 -48.65 -2.92
CA TRP A 189 -40.24 -47.73 -2.33
C TRP A 189 -39.08 -47.38 -3.29
N GLN A 190 -38.77 -48.28 -4.24
CA GLN A 190 -37.74 -48.07 -5.27
C GLN A 190 -38.12 -46.97 -6.26
N ASP A 191 -39.43 -46.75 -6.50
CA ASP A 191 -39.93 -45.77 -7.46
C ASP A 191 -39.66 -44.32 -7.01
N TYR A 192 -39.48 -44.09 -5.71
CA TYR A 192 -38.98 -42.81 -5.21
C TYR A 192 -37.58 -42.49 -5.73
N PHE A 193 -36.69 -43.49 -5.81
CA PHE A 193 -35.33 -43.32 -6.30
C PHE A 193 -35.21 -43.35 -7.83
N LEU A 194 -36.18 -43.97 -8.51
CA LEU A 194 -36.25 -44.00 -9.98
C LEU A 194 -36.86 -42.72 -10.56
N TYR A 195 -37.92 -42.19 -9.94
CA TYR A 195 -38.70 -41.09 -10.52
C TYR A 195 -38.64 -39.82 -9.68
N LEU A 196 -38.97 -39.87 -8.39
CA LEU A 196 -39.13 -38.66 -7.58
C LEU A 196 -37.80 -37.93 -7.36
N VAL A 197 -36.78 -38.63 -6.85
CA VAL A 197 -35.46 -38.04 -6.55
C VAL A 197 -34.80 -37.48 -7.81
N PRO A 198 -34.70 -38.22 -8.93
CA PRO A 198 -34.13 -37.70 -10.17
C PRO A 198 -34.94 -36.54 -10.79
N SER A 199 -36.27 -36.55 -10.67
CA SER A 199 -37.12 -35.43 -11.12
C SER A 199 -36.81 -34.15 -10.34
N VAL A 200 -36.75 -34.25 -9.01
CA VAL A 200 -36.47 -33.11 -8.13
C VAL A 200 -35.07 -32.56 -8.38
N LEU A 201 -34.07 -33.41 -8.56
CA LEU A 201 -32.71 -32.99 -8.89
C LEU A 201 -32.65 -32.28 -10.24
N SER A 202 -33.29 -32.84 -11.27
CA SER A 202 -33.34 -32.25 -12.61
C SER A 202 -34.08 -30.90 -12.61
N ALA A 203 -35.20 -30.81 -11.90
CA ALA A 203 -35.93 -29.56 -11.71
C ALA A 203 -35.10 -28.52 -10.95
N SER A 204 -34.33 -28.93 -9.95
CA SER A 204 -33.43 -28.06 -9.18
C SER A 204 -32.30 -27.50 -10.05
N VAL A 205 -31.71 -28.31 -10.93
CA VAL A 205 -30.71 -27.85 -11.91
C VAL A 205 -31.31 -26.84 -12.88
N ALA A 206 -32.50 -27.12 -13.43
CA ALA A 206 -33.19 -26.18 -14.32
C ALA A 206 -33.51 -24.85 -13.62
N ALA A 207 -34.04 -24.92 -12.39
CA ALA A 207 -34.32 -23.73 -11.57
C ALA A 207 -33.03 -22.95 -11.25
N GLY A 208 -31.93 -23.64 -10.92
CA GLY A 208 -30.63 -23.02 -10.68
C GLY A 208 -30.09 -22.30 -11.91
N LEU A 209 -30.13 -22.92 -13.09
CA LEU A 209 -29.69 -22.29 -14.35
C LEU A 209 -30.55 -21.07 -14.70
N PHE A 210 -31.86 -21.14 -14.51
CA PHE A 210 -32.76 -20.00 -14.69
C PHE A 210 -32.45 -18.86 -13.71
N TRP A 211 -32.21 -19.18 -12.43
CA TRP A 211 -31.83 -18.21 -11.41
C TRP A 211 -30.51 -17.50 -11.73
N VAL A 212 -29.47 -18.26 -12.12
CA VAL A 212 -28.18 -17.70 -12.56
C VAL A 212 -28.38 -16.75 -13.75
N ARG A 213 -29.19 -17.16 -14.74
CA ARG A 213 -29.48 -16.31 -15.90
C ARG A 213 -30.18 -15.01 -15.52
N ARG A 214 -31.15 -15.08 -14.61
CA ARG A 214 -31.83 -13.89 -14.10
C ARG A 214 -30.86 -12.94 -13.40
N ARG A 215 -29.96 -13.47 -12.56
CA ARG A 215 -28.91 -12.68 -11.90
C ARG A 215 -27.94 -12.03 -12.89
N LEU A 216 -27.52 -12.74 -13.93
CA LEU A 216 -26.68 -12.16 -14.98
C LEU A 216 -27.37 -11.01 -15.73
N ASN A 217 -28.69 -11.11 -15.94
CA ASN A 217 -29.46 -10.03 -16.54
C ASN A 217 -29.57 -8.81 -15.62
N ASP A 218 -29.76 -9.02 -14.30
CA ASP A 218 -29.78 -7.93 -13.31
C ASP A 218 -28.45 -7.18 -13.30
N VAL A 219 -27.31 -7.90 -13.29
CA VAL A 219 -25.97 -7.31 -13.36
C VAL A 219 -25.76 -6.53 -14.65
N ASN A 220 -26.19 -7.08 -15.79
CA ASN A 220 -26.12 -6.37 -17.07
C ASN A 220 -26.96 -5.09 -17.09
N ALA A 221 -28.13 -5.09 -16.45
CA ALA A 221 -28.98 -3.91 -16.34
C ALA A 221 -28.31 -2.80 -15.50
N LEU A 222 -27.60 -3.17 -14.43
CA LEU A 222 -26.81 -2.24 -13.63
C LEU A 222 -25.62 -1.66 -14.43
N LEU A 223 -24.88 -2.52 -15.15
CA LEU A 223 -23.75 -2.10 -15.97
C LEU A 223 -24.18 -1.14 -17.10
N ARG A 224 -25.32 -1.40 -17.75
CA ARG A 224 -25.88 -0.50 -18.78
C ARG A 224 -26.32 0.85 -18.25
N LYS A 225 -26.68 0.96 -16.97
CA LYS A 225 -26.99 2.25 -16.34
C LYS A 225 -25.73 3.09 -16.09
N GLN A 226 -24.57 2.45 -15.91
CA GLN A 226 -23.31 3.12 -15.63
C GLN A 226 -22.46 3.38 -16.87
N MET A 227 -22.60 2.56 -17.92
CA MET A 227 -21.85 2.72 -19.17
C MET A 227 -22.79 3.17 -20.30
N GLU A 228 -22.52 4.34 -20.88
CA GLU A 228 -23.28 4.93 -22.00
C GLU A 228 -23.19 4.14 -23.33
N VAL A 229 -22.46 3.02 -23.35
CA VAL A 229 -22.22 2.21 -24.56
C VAL A 229 -22.65 0.76 -24.34
N ASP A 230 -23.50 0.22 -25.21
CA ASP A 230 -23.89 -1.20 -25.19
C ASP A 230 -22.75 -2.08 -25.74
N ALA A 231 -21.74 -2.33 -24.90
CA ALA A 231 -20.58 -3.16 -25.24
C ALA A 231 -20.88 -4.68 -25.22
N TRP A 232 -22.07 -5.07 -24.77
CA TRP A 232 -22.46 -6.48 -24.58
C TRP A 232 -22.44 -7.35 -25.85
N PRO A 233 -22.86 -6.86 -27.04
CA PRO A 233 -22.76 -7.63 -28.29
C PRO A 233 -21.32 -8.02 -28.64
N SER A 234 -20.35 -7.16 -28.31
CA SER A 234 -18.93 -7.42 -28.53
C SER A 234 -18.37 -8.42 -27.52
N PHE A 235 -18.74 -8.30 -26.24
CA PHE A 235 -18.28 -9.23 -25.19
C PHE A 235 -18.72 -10.67 -25.43
N ARG A 236 -19.94 -10.90 -25.93
CA ARG A 236 -20.46 -12.26 -26.18
C ARG A 236 -19.60 -13.06 -27.18
N LYS A 237 -18.89 -12.39 -28.09
CA LYS A 237 -18.03 -13.02 -29.10
C LYS A 237 -16.68 -13.48 -28.54
N LEU A 238 -16.28 -12.98 -27.37
CA LEU A 238 -15.01 -13.33 -26.74
C LEU A 238 -15.03 -14.75 -26.20
N THR A 239 -13.88 -15.39 -26.19
CA THR A 239 -13.65 -16.62 -25.45
C THR A 239 -13.63 -16.36 -23.94
N VAL A 240 -13.97 -17.39 -23.15
CA VAL A 240 -13.90 -17.31 -21.68
C VAL A 240 -12.49 -16.91 -21.23
N ASN A 241 -11.46 -17.43 -21.91
CA ASN A 241 -10.07 -17.11 -21.63
C ASN A 241 -9.73 -15.66 -21.98
N GLU A 242 -10.12 -15.17 -23.16
CA GLU A 242 -9.91 -13.77 -23.54
C GLU A 242 -10.59 -12.81 -22.56
N PHE A 243 -11.85 -13.08 -22.20
CA PHE A 243 -12.59 -12.23 -21.26
C PHE A 243 -11.93 -12.23 -19.87
N SER A 244 -11.53 -13.40 -19.37
CA SER A 244 -10.84 -13.52 -18.08
C SER A 244 -9.49 -12.79 -18.09
N GLN A 245 -8.72 -12.90 -19.16
CA GLN A 245 -7.46 -12.18 -19.33
C GLN A 245 -7.67 -10.68 -19.37
N MET A 246 -8.65 -10.19 -20.14
CA MET A 246 -8.98 -8.75 -20.17
C MET A 246 -9.35 -8.22 -18.79
N LEU A 247 -10.10 -9.00 -18.00
CA LEU A 247 -10.48 -8.64 -16.65
C LEU A 247 -9.28 -8.62 -15.70
N VAL A 248 -8.43 -9.64 -15.74
CA VAL A 248 -7.20 -9.71 -14.94
C VAL A 248 -6.23 -8.58 -15.31
N LEU A 249 -6.04 -8.31 -16.60
CA LEU A 249 -5.19 -7.21 -17.08
C LEU A 249 -5.70 -5.86 -16.62
N ARG A 250 -7.03 -5.65 -16.67
CA ARG A 250 -7.66 -4.39 -16.23
C ARG A 250 -7.57 -4.20 -14.72
N ILE A 251 -7.88 -5.23 -13.94
CA ILE A 251 -7.75 -5.16 -12.48
C ILE A 251 -6.28 -4.96 -12.09
N GLY A 252 -5.37 -5.74 -12.69
CA GLY A 252 -3.94 -5.64 -12.45
C GLY A 252 -3.37 -4.27 -12.83
N SER A 253 -3.79 -3.69 -13.96
CA SER A 253 -3.32 -2.36 -14.38
C SER A 253 -3.90 -1.24 -13.52
N LEU A 254 -5.17 -1.31 -13.12
CA LEU A 254 -5.76 -0.37 -12.17
C LEU A 254 -5.05 -0.44 -10.83
N LEU A 255 -4.80 -1.65 -10.32
CA LEU A 255 -4.07 -1.85 -9.08
C LEU A 255 -2.66 -1.25 -9.19
N ALA A 256 -1.89 -1.60 -10.23
CA ALA A 256 -0.55 -1.07 -10.46
C ALA A 256 -0.54 0.46 -10.64
N LEU A 257 -1.53 1.02 -11.34
CA LEU A 257 -1.67 2.47 -11.48
C LEU A 257 -1.77 3.14 -10.10
N THR A 258 -2.65 2.61 -9.25
CA THR A 258 -2.92 3.16 -7.92
C THR A 258 -1.81 2.91 -6.91
N SER A 259 -1.19 1.72 -6.91
CA SER A 259 -0.23 1.31 -5.87
C SER A 259 1.23 1.59 -6.21
N SER A 260 1.59 1.69 -7.49
CA SER A 260 2.99 1.88 -7.90
C SER A 260 3.21 3.14 -8.75
N VAL A 261 2.46 3.30 -9.84
CA VAL A 261 2.70 4.38 -10.81
C VAL A 261 2.41 5.75 -10.21
N PHE A 262 1.23 5.93 -9.59
CA PHE A 262 0.88 7.19 -8.95
C PHE A 262 1.80 7.51 -7.78
N MET A 263 2.16 6.52 -6.95
CA MET A 263 3.07 6.72 -5.82
C MET A 263 4.44 7.22 -6.29
N LYS A 264 5.03 6.58 -7.31
CA LYS A 264 6.31 7.03 -7.90
C LYS A 264 6.21 8.44 -8.47
N ARG A 265 5.08 8.77 -9.11
CA ARG A 265 4.85 10.10 -9.68
C ARG A 265 4.71 11.18 -8.60
N VAL A 266 3.90 10.93 -7.58
CA VAL A 266 3.68 11.82 -6.43
C VAL A 266 5.02 12.08 -5.73
N ARG A 267 5.77 11.02 -5.41
CA ARG A 267 7.12 11.11 -4.84
C ARG A 267 8.04 12.02 -5.67
N GLY A 268 8.07 11.82 -6.99
CA GLY A 268 8.90 12.62 -7.89
C GLY A 268 8.49 14.10 -7.95
N LEU A 269 7.20 14.41 -7.85
CA LEU A 269 6.71 15.79 -7.80
C LEU A 269 7.10 16.50 -6.50
N ILE A 270 6.97 15.81 -5.36
CA ILE A 270 7.29 16.35 -4.04
C ILE A 270 8.80 16.60 -3.91
N PHE A 271 9.64 15.63 -4.32
CA PHE A 271 11.09 15.85 -4.37
C PHE A 271 11.45 17.02 -5.28
N LYS A 272 10.84 17.11 -6.46
CA LYS A 272 11.09 18.21 -7.40
C LYS A 272 10.73 19.56 -6.77
N ASN A 273 9.66 19.63 -5.98
CA ASN A 273 9.27 20.83 -5.26
C ASN A 273 10.32 21.22 -4.20
N LEU A 274 10.76 20.26 -3.38
CA LEU A 274 11.79 20.49 -2.37
C LEU A 274 13.12 20.96 -3.00
N TYR A 275 13.56 20.32 -4.08
CA TYR A 275 14.84 20.64 -4.73
C TYR A 275 14.80 21.97 -5.50
N ARG A 276 13.62 22.46 -5.88
CA ARG A 276 13.42 23.79 -6.47
C ARG A 276 13.40 24.90 -5.42
N THR A 277 13.10 24.59 -4.17
CA THR A 277 13.05 25.58 -3.10
C THR A 277 14.46 25.96 -2.67
N SER A 278 14.88 27.18 -3.02
CA SER A 278 16.26 27.65 -2.82
C SER A 278 16.67 27.69 -1.34
N GLU A 279 15.73 27.94 -0.43
CA GLU A 279 15.93 28.00 1.02
C GLU A 279 16.50 26.69 1.62
N TYR A 280 16.24 25.55 0.97
CA TYR A 280 16.75 24.23 1.38
C TYR A 280 18.05 23.83 0.67
N THR A 281 18.64 24.70 -0.14
CA THR A 281 19.92 24.43 -0.81
C THR A 281 21.02 24.26 0.23
N GLY A 282 21.77 23.16 0.16
CA GLY A 282 22.76 22.80 1.17
C GLY A 282 22.17 22.32 2.51
N ARG A 283 20.85 22.18 2.62
CA ARG A 283 20.13 21.73 3.83
C ARG A 283 19.21 20.53 3.57
N ARG A 284 19.39 19.85 2.45
CA ARG A 284 18.60 18.67 2.05
C ARG A 284 19.53 17.48 1.85
N ILE A 285 19.21 16.36 2.49
CA ILE A 285 19.98 15.13 2.46
C ILE A 285 19.01 14.00 2.11
N SER A 286 19.27 13.32 1.00
CA SER A 286 18.49 12.17 0.58
C SER A 286 19.21 10.90 1.05
N ASN A 287 18.57 10.19 1.97
CA ASN A 287 19.02 8.94 2.58
C ASN A 287 18.23 7.77 1.97
N LEU A 288 18.50 7.47 0.71
CA LEU A 288 17.87 6.32 0.03
C LEU A 288 18.62 5.05 0.40
N ILE A 289 17.93 3.97 0.76
CA ILE A 289 18.59 2.72 1.20
C ILE A 289 19.52 2.10 0.13
N SER A 290 19.31 2.45 -1.14
CA SER A 290 20.16 2.07 -2.28
C SER A 290 21.42 2.94 -2.44
N LYS A 291 21.65 3.95 -1.58
CA LYS A 291 22.67 4.98 -1.83
C LYS A 291 24.11 4.53 -1.58
N LEU A 292 24.32 3.37 -0.95
CA LEU A 292 25.63 2.75 -0.78
C LEU A 292 26.14 2.23 -2.14
N SER A 293 26.76 3.11 -2.93
CA SER A 293 27.32 2.79 -4.23
C SER A 293 28.76 3.29 -4.40
N THR A 294 29.46 2.73 -5.39
CA THR A 294 30.82 3.10 -5.75
C THR A 294 30.89 4.12 -6.90
N GLU A 295 29.78 4.80 -7.20
CA GLU A 295 29.63 5.63 -8.41
C GLU A 295 30.05 7.11 -8.24
N ASP A 296 30.66 7.51 -7.12
CA ASP A 296 31.11 8.88 -6.85
C ASP A 296 32.64 9.02 -6.98
N ALA A 297 33.18 8.71 -8.17
CA ALA A 297 34.62 8.69 -8.43
C ALA A 297 35.38 9.96 -7.99
N PRO A 298 34.87 11.19 -8.20
CA PRO A 298 35.55 12.39 -7.72
C PRO A 298 35.66 12.46 -6.19
N LEU A 299 34.62 12.04 -5.46
CA LEU A 299 34.64 12.02 -4.01
C LEU A 299 35.66 11.01 -3.49
N PHE A 300 35.73 9.82 -4.10
CA PHE A 300 36.64 8.77 -3.66
C PHE A 300 38.09 9.05 -4.04
N ALA A 301 38.34 9.83 -5.10
CA ALA A 301 39.67 10.33 -5.41
C ALA A 301 40.19 11.29 -4.33
N GLU A 302 39.32 12.18 -3.83
CA GLU A 302 39.68 13.15 -2.77
C GLU A 302 39.72 12.48 -1.38
N TYR A 303 38.79 11.55 -1.10
CA TYR A 303 38.64 10.87 0.19
C TYR A 303 38.49 9.36 0.01
N PRO A 304 39.57 8.59 -0.26
CA PRO A 304 39.48 7.15 -0.53
C PRO A 304 38.82 6.33 0.58
N TRP A 305 38.98 6.74 1.83
CA TRP A 305 38.45 6.03 3.00
C TRP A 305 36.91 6.00 3.10
N ILE A 306 36.21 6.93 2.41
CA ILE A 306 34.74 6.96 2.41
C ILE A 306 34.13 5.99 1.39
N GLN A 307 34.94 5.40 0.51
CA GLN A 307 34.44 4.48 -0.50
C GLN A 307 33.80 3.25 0.18
N PRO A 308 32.50 2.98 -0.06
CA PRO A 308 31.85 1.80 0.51
C PRO A 308 32.48 0.52 -0.05
N LYS A 309 32.85 -0.40 0.84
CA LYS A 309 33.35 -1.72 0.46
C LYS A 309 32.23 -2.62 -0.12
N PRO A 310 32.58 -3.69 -0.85
CA PRO A 310 31.61 -4.55 -1.52
C PRO A 310 30.52 -5.12 -0.60
N HIS A 311 30.83 -5.40 0.67
CA HIS A 311 29.83 -5.91 1.61
C HIS A 311 28.74 -4.90 1.95
N LEU A 312 29.07 -3.61 2.05
CA LEU A 312 28.09 -2.53 2.28
C LEU A 312 27.23 -2.27 1.04
N VAL A 313 27.82 -2.32 -0.15
CA VAL A 313 27.07 -2.22 -1.42
C VAL A 313 26.07 -3.37 -1.50
N LYS A 314 26.51 -4.60 -1.19
CA LYS A 314 25.63 -5.78 -1.14
C LYS A 314 24.53 -5.63 -0.09
N LEU A 315 24.85 -5.11 1.10
CA LEU A 315 23.87 -4.87 2.16
C LEU A 315 22.77 -3.90 1.69
N GLY A 316 23.14 -2.77 1.08
CA GLY A 316 22.19 -1.81 0.50
C GLY A 316 21.34 -2.42 -0.63
N GLN A 317 21.95 -3.22 -1.51
CA GLN A 317 21.24 -3.95 -2.57
C GLN A 317 20.24 -4.95 -1.99
N GLN A 318 20.62 -5.75 -1.00
CA GLN A 318 19.73 -6.71 -0.35
C GLN A 318 18.55 -6.00 0.32
N ALA A 319 18.82 -4.92 1.06
CA ALA A 319 17.77 -4.16 1.72
C ALA A 319 16.81 -3.49 0.71
N SER A 320 17.33 -2.94 -0.39
CA SER A 320 16.52 -2.31 -1.45
C SER A 320 15.72 -3.30 -2.31
N GLN A 321 16.06 -4.59 -2.29
CA GLN A 321 15.30 -5.64 -2.96
C GLN A 321 14.21 -6.24 -2.07
N MET A 322 14.23 -5.93 -0.77
CA MET A 322 13.21 -6.43 0.13
C MET A 322 11.84 -5.87 -0.28
N ALA A 323 10.89 -6.77 -0.52
CA ALA A 323 9.51 -6.37 -0.76
C ALA A 323 8.98 -5.64 0.48
N THR A 324 8.33 -4.50 0.27
CA THR A 324 7.64 -3.75 1.33
C THR A 324 6.35 -4.47 1.70
N THR A 325 6.47 -5.61 2.37
CA THR A 325 5.36 -6.40 2.90
C THR A 325 4.88 -5.83 4.23
N LEU A 326 3.67 -6.21 4.65
CA LEU A 326 3.08 -5.77 5.92
C LEU A 326 3.84 -6.26 7.16
N TRP A 327 4.56 -7.37 7.04
CA TRP A 327 5.35 -7.95 8.12
C TRP A 327 6.63 -8.57 7.56
N PHE A 328 7.63 -8.68 8.42
CA PHE A 328 8.83 -9.48 8.18
C PHE A 328 8.47 -10.96 8.35
N THR A 329 8.96 -11.80 7.44
CA THR A 329 8.81 -13.26 7.52
C THR A 329 9.99 -13.91 8.23
N GLN A 330 11.13 -13.23 8.25
CA GLN A 330 12.36 -13.71 8.88
C GLN A 330 13.00 -12.56 9.68
N ASP A 331 13.54 -12.87 10.85
CA ASP A 331 14.10 -11.88 11.77
C ASP A 331 15.29 -11.11 11.17
N ASP A 332 16.04 -11.75 10.27
CA ASP A 332 17.19 -11.16 9.59
C ASP A 332 16.80 -10.03 8.62
N GLN A 333 15.56 -10.00 8.13
CA GLN A 333 15.08 -8.96 7.22
C GLN A 333 15.04 -7.59 7.90
N PHE A 334 14.53 -7.54 9.14
CA PHE A 334 14.51 -6.30 9.92
C PHE A 334 15.94 -5.79 10.18
N VAL A 335 16.81 -6.69 10.65
CA VAL A 335 18.22 -6.37 10.93
C VAL A 335 18.94 -5.88 9.67
N THR A 336 18.66 -6.48 8.52
CA THR A 336 19.23 -6.09 7.23
C THR A 336 18.82 -4.66 6.85
N VAL A 337 17.53 -4.33 6.95
CA VAL A 337 17.02 -2.98 6.63
C VAL A 337 17.54 -1.94 7.62
N GLU A 338 17.54 -2.26 8.91
CA GLU A 338 18.06 -1.40 9.97
C GLU A 338 19.55 -1.10 9.75
N SER A 339 20.38 -2.14 9.61
CA SER A 339 21.83 -2.00 9.42
C SER A 339 22.17 -1.28 8.11
N ALA A 340 21.42 -1.55 7.03
CA ALA A 340 21.57 -0.82 5.78
C ALA A 340 21.22 0.67 5.96
N GLY A 341 20.14 0.97 6.67
CA GLY A 341 19.69 2.33 6.97
C GLY A 341 20.71 3.13 7.77
N GLU A 342 21.29 2.53 8.82
CA GLU A 342 22.33 3.14 9.66
C GLU A 342 23.61 3.44 8.86
N ALA A 343 24.13 2.43 8.14
CA ALA A 343 25.33 2.58 7.32
C ALA A 343 25.13 3.64 6.22
N THR A 344 23.95 3.64 5.58
CA THR A 344 23.59 4.63 4.56
C THR A 344 23.51 6.03 5.15
N LEU A 345 22.85 6.20 6.32
CA LEU A 345 22.72 7.49 6.97
C LEU A 345 24.09 8.08 7.30
N CYS A 346 24.98 7.26 7.89
CA CYS A 346 26.35 7.65 8.20
C CYS A 346 27.10 8.11 6.93
N TYR A 347 27.02 7.31 5.87
CA TYR A 347 27.63 7.62 4.57
C TYR A 347 27.12 8.93 3.97
N VAL A 348 25.79 9.14 3.89
CA VAL A 348 25.22 10.33 3.25
C VAL A 348 25.47 11.60 4.07
N LEU A 349 25.53 11.50 5.40
CA LEU A 349 25.90 12.62 6.27
C LEU A 349 27.37 13.02 6.08
N LEU A 350 28.29 12.06 6.09
CA LEU A 350 29.71 12.32 5.81
C LEU A 350 29.89 12.97 4.43
N ARG A 351 29.29 12.36 3.40
CA ARG A 351 29.29 12.89 2.04
C ARG A 351 28.74 14.32 1.98
N HIS A 352 27.69 14.62 2.73
CA HIS A 352 27.11 15.96 2.80
C HIS A 352 28.07 16.96 3.44
N ILE A 353 28.69 16.62 4.58
CA ILE A 353 29.68 17.46 5.26
C ILE A 353 30.87 17.76 4.33
N LEU A 354 31.48 16.72 3.74
CA LEU A 354 32.64 16.84 2.86
C LEU A 354 32.38 17.71 1.63
N LYS A 355 31.18 17.60 1.03
CA LYS A 355 30.85 18.32 -0.20
C LYS A 355 30.33 19.74 0.02
N GLN A 356 29.65 20.00 1.14
CA GLN A 356 28.86 21.24 1.33
C GLN A 356 29.36 22.12 2.48
N HIS A 357 30.21 21.61 3.38
CA HIS A 357 30.59 22.31 4.61
C HIS A 357 32.11 22.38 4.83
N LYS A 358 32.90 22.44 3.76
CA LYS A 358 34.35 22.74 3.85
C LYS A 358 34.60 24.01 4.66
N GLY A 359 35.58 23.97 5.57
CA GLY A 359 35.92 25.01 6.54
C GLY A 359 35.11 24.97 7.84
N ARG A 360 34.28 23.94 8.07
CA ARG A 360 33.42 23.85 9.27
C ARG A 360 33.60 22.56 10.09
N TYR A 361 34.45 21.64 9.66
CA TYR A 361 34.61 20.33 10.30
C TYR A 361 36.07 19.89 10.48
N GLU A 362 37.04 20.63 9.94
CA GLU A 362 38.42 20.18 9.82
C GLU A 362 39.22 20.31 11.11
N THR A 363 38.89 21.27 11.97
CA THR A 363 39.62 21.55 13.22
C THR A 363 38.70 21.57 14.43
N ALA A 364 39.25 21.15 15.58
CA ALA A 364 38.55 21.15 16.85
C ALA A 364 38.02 22.56 17.19
N GLY A 365 36.78 22.62 17.66
CA GLY A 365 36.08 23.88 17.94
C GLY A 365 35.21 24.41 16.78
N LEU A 366 35.31 23.83 15.58
CA LEU A 366 34.37 24.16 14.50
C LEU A 366 33.01 23.47 14.69
N PRO A 367 31.90 24.07 14.19
CA PRO A 367 30.53 23.61 14.51
C PRO A 367 30.19 22.17 14.12
N LEU A 368 30.89 21.59 13.15
CA LEU A 368 30.64 20.23 12.65
C LEU A 368 31.78 19.26 13.00
N PHE A 369 32.82 19.69 13.70
CA PHE A 369 33.99 18.84 13.99
C PHE A 369 33.62 17.58 14.78
N ASP A 370 32.92 17.73 15.90
CA ASP A 370 32.57 16.59 16.77
C ASP A 370 31.64 15.60 16.05
N LEU A 371 30.69 16.11 15.28
CA LEU A 371 29.79 15.29 14.46
C LEU A 371 30.59 14.54 13.39
N PHE A 372 31.49 15.22 12.69
CA PHE A 372 32.33 14.63 11.66
C PHE A 372 33.22 13.52 12.22
N GLU A 373 33.91 13.75 13.34
CA GLU A 373 34.77 12.74 13.97
C GLU A 373 33.96 11.53 14.46
N ARG A 374 32.78 11.75 15.04
CA ARG A 374 31.87 10.66 15.42
C ARG A 374 31.45 9.83 14.21
N LEU A 375 30.97 10.48 13.15
CA LEU A 375 30.57 9.80 11.91
C LEU A 375 31.75 9.06 11.27
N ARG A 376 32.96 9.63 11.28
CA ARG A 376 34.16 8.99 10.75
C ARG A 376 34.51 7.72 11.52
N LYS A 377 34.38 7.76 12.86
CA LYS A 377 34.59 6.60 13.72
C LYS A 377 33.56 5.51 13.46
N GLU A 378 32.27 5.86 13.36
CA GLU A 378 31.18 4.92 13.06
C GLU A 378 31.35 4.32 11.66
N TRP A 379 31.66 5.15 10.66
CA TRP A 379 31.93 4.69 9.29
C TRP A 379 33.12 3.74 9.22
N ALA A 380 34.18 3.99 9.99
CA ALA A 380 35.31 3.07 10.06
C ALA A 380 34.92 1.69 10.59
N VAL A 381 33.90 1.59 11.45
CA VAL A 381 33.35 0.30 11.91
C VAL A 381 32.50 -0.34 10.81
N PHE A 382 31.57 0.39 10.21
CA PHE A 382 30.73 -0.15 9.13
C PHE A 382 31.55 -0.63 7.92
N ASN A 383 32.59 0.12 7.56
CA ASN A 383 33.41 -0.12 6.38
C ASN A 383 34.59 -1.08 6.63
N GLN A 384 34.69 -1.67 7.82
CA GLN A 384 35.56 -2.83 8.05
C GLN A 384 34.95 -4.07 7.40
N GLU A 385 35.77 -4.92 6.79
CA GLU A 385 35.29 -6.23 6.34
C GLU A 385 35.06 -7.08 7.58
N ALA A 386 33.88 -7.67 7.71
CA ALA A 386 33.64 -8.65 8.76
C ALA A 386 34.66 -9.78 8.60
N SER A 387 35.42 -10.07 9.67
CA SER A 387 36.14 -11.33 9.75
C SER A 387 35.13 -12.47 9.63
N VAL A 388 35.57 -13.61 9.09
CA VAL A 388 34.76 -14.77 8.61
C VAL A 388 33.84 -15.42 9.67
N SER A 389 33.65 -14.83 10.85
CA SER A 389 32.76 -15.29 11.91
C SER A 389 31.47 -14.46 12.00
N GLY A 390 30.55 -14.68 11.06
CA GLY A 390 29.06 -14.68 11.18
C GLY A 390 28.28 -13.77 12.14
N VAL A 391 28.84 -12.72 12.74
CA VAL A 391 28.11 -11.83 13.65
C VAL A 391 28.46 -10.40 13.27
N GLN A 392 27.50 -9.70 12.67
CA GLN A 392 27.59 -8.25 12.56
C GLN A 392 27.59 -7.67 13.98
N PRO A 393 28.54 -6.79 14.33
CA PRO A 393 28.52 -6.14 15.63
C PRO A 393 27.29 -5.24 15.70
N LYS A 394 26.40 -5.51 16.66
CA LYS A 394 25.38 -4.54 17.09
C LYS A 394 26.12 -3.30 17.56
N VAL A 395 26.03 -2.21 16.80
CA VAL A 395 26.46 -0.91 17.29
C VAL A 395 25.42 -0.50 18.33
N ALA A 396 25.86 -0.32 19.58
CA ALA A 396 24.98 0.03 20.68
C ALA A 396 24.32 1.40 20.43
N ALA A 397 23.00 1.44 20.61
CA ALA A 397 22.15 2.62 20.53
C ALA A 397 22.53 3.73 21.54
#